data_AF-A0A286F761-F1
#
_entry.id   AF-A0A286F761-F1
#
_cell.length_a   1.000
_cell.length_b   1.000
_cell.length_c   1.000
_cell.angle_alpha   90.00
_cell.angle_beta   90.00
_cell.angle_gamma   90.00
#
_symmetry.space_group_name_H-M   'P 1'
#
loop_
_entity.id
_entity.type
_entity.pdbx_description
1 polymer ?
#
loop_
_entity_poly.entity_id
_entity_poly.type
_entity_poly.pdbx_seq_one_letter_code
_entity_poly.pdbx_strand_id
1 'polypeptide(L)'
;MYLQVTPTDPVNNVWVIIVVTLFVLSMISERFTNILKLYLQIWFPDQRRDPIAYSNVSQWRRYIGDVLKLKNLSIPEIDIEDDRQRRINEKNRESGLITLTVICSIIIAIASGADLFLIIRSAPKTGLISYDDIWKRVQDLPIEEQLVRGSLFLFRHSIGFICTGLFISLGSKFWHDILDLLLYSSNVKRKLADPQTFQGETADAIAQRLQFTERQLAGMALDQNTALLGKANVLYTMPGRIVNPDKSIQPCLWVHLKDNNSAGFPATIPVELPGSGQKLTVQLRFILNAQIPQLHIGSGDAVTGEEHKLGTVCCILRKKRTTERYLLTCQHVQTGGAYRNDGGAFNGGPVHVRAGLSDQNNKWQFVGRWSFGLLTENLDVALVKLQVALPTQSTPFSSLPRAVTAADEFRTPVTMIGQVSGLQSGFIVNDQSDSVPFQFKDGVQPLRKLLVAARFTDGMKLEKFSDHGDSGAILYDATTRVPLGMVMGGSPEYTFAIPFDTLLRGVLSDYEIDQPNLPIA
;
A
#
# COMPACT_ATOMS: atom_id res chain seq x y z
N MET A 1 6.61 15.73 -25.33
CA MET A 1 6.08 14.54 -26.01
C MET A 1 5.19 15.03 -27.14
N TYR A 2 5.70 15.13 -28.36
CA TYR A 2 4.92 15.56 -29.53
C TYR A 2 4.40 14.30 -30.24
N LEU A 3 3.11 14.02 -30.14
CA LEU A 3 2.44 12.98 -30.91
C LEU A 3 2.40 13.42 -32.38
N GLN A 4 3.16 12.75 -33.26
CA GLN A 4 3.02 12.91 -34.70
C GLN A 4 1.75 12.16 -35.16
N VAL A 5 0.69 12.91 -35.45
CA VAL A 5 -0.53 12.38 -36.06
C VAL A 5 -0.38 12.48 -37.58
N THR A 6 -0.46 11.36 -38.29
CA THR A 6 -0.40 11.33 -39.76
C THR A 6 -1.64 11.98 -40.38
N PRO A 7 -1.51 12.80 -41.43
CA PRO A 7 -2.60 13.62 -41.96
C PRO A 7 -3.44 12.82 -42.97
N THR A 8 -4.49 12.15 -42.52
CA THR A 8 -5.48 11.57 -43.46
C THR A 8 -6.88 12.16 -43.34
N ASP A 9 -7.13 13.08 -42.40
CA ASP A 9 -8.33 13.93 -42.44
C ASP A 9 -8.16 15.20 -41.60
N PRO A 10 -8.13 16.41 -42.18
CA PRO A 10 -7.89 17.64 -41.44
C PRO A 10 -8.96 17.91 -40.37
N VAL A 11 -10.20 17.47 -40.58
CA VAL A 11 -11.30 17.68 -39.63
C VAL A 11 -11.16 16.77 -38.40
N ASN A 12 -10.75 15.51 -38.57
CA ASN A 12 -10.57 14.58 -37.46
C ASN A 12 -9.39 14.99 -36.56
N ASN A 13 -8.35 15.60 -37.15
CA ASN A 13 -7.18 16.06 -36.39
C ASN A 13 -7.50 17.23 -35.44
N VAL A 14 -8.42 18.13 -35.82
CA VAL A 14 -8.82 19.26 -34.96
C VAL A 14 -9.46 18.78 -33.66
N TRP A 15 -10.40 17.85 -33.75
CA TRP A 15 -11.08 17.32 -32.57
C TRP A 15 -10.13 16.55 -31.65
N VAL A 16 -9.21 15.77 -32.21
CA VAL A 16 -8.19 15.07 -31.42
C VAL A 16 -7.31 16.07 -30.67
N ILE A 17 -6.86 17.16 -31.32
CA ILE A 17 -6.05 18.19 -30.67
C ILE A 17 -6.84 18.87 -29.53
N ILE A 18 -8.10 19.22 -29.76
CA ILE A 18 -8.99 19.81 -28.74
C ILE A 18 -9.10 18.87 -27.55
N VAL A 19 -9.45 17.61 -27.79
CA VAL A 19 -9.67 16.60 -26.75
C VAL A 19 -8.38 16.35 -25.95
N VAL A 20 -7.24 16.16 -26.62
CA VAL A 20 -5.95 15.94 -25.96
C VAL A 20 -5.53 17.16 -25.13
N THR A 21 -5.72 18.37 -25.66
CA THR A 21 -5.38 19.61 -24.95
C THR A 21 -6.25 19.77 -23.70
N LEU A 22 -7.56 19.60 -23.83
CA LEU A 22 -8.49 19.69 -22.70
C LEU A 22 -8.22 18.58 -21.67
N PHE A 23 -7.87 17.36 -22.12
CA PHE A 23 -7.50 16.26 -21.24
C PHE A 23 -6.26 16.60 -20.40
N VAL A 24 -5.17 17.05 -21.04
CA VAL A 24 -3.94 17.41 -20.32
C VAL A 24 -4.20 18.56 -19.34
N LEU A 25 -4.94 19.60 -19.76
CA LEU A 25 -5.28 20.71 -18.87
C LEU A 25 -6.17 20.28 -17.71
N SER A 26 -7.08 19.32 -17.90
CA SER A 26 -7.92 18.77 -16.82
C SER A 26 -7.10 18.05 -15.75
N MET A 27 -6.07 17.28 -16.15
CA MET A 27 -5.16 16.60 -15.21
C MET A 27 -4.33 17.61 -14.41
N ILE A 28 -3.85 18.68 -15.06
CA ILE A 28 -3.12 19.77 -14.37
C ILE A 28 -4.04 20.48 -13.39
N SER A 29 -5.28 20.78 -13.80
CA SER A 29 -6.25 21.46 -12.95
C SER A 29 -6.59 20.70 -11.69
N GLU A 30 -6.78 19.38 -11.79
CA GLU A 30 -7.05 18.55 -10.62
C GLU A 30 -5.89 18.60 -9.61
N ARG A 31 -4.64 18.43 -10.09
CA ARG A 31 -3.44 18.48 -9.22
C ARG A 31 -3.30 19.84 -8.56
N PHE A 32 -3.52 20.92 -9.31
CA PHE A 32 -3.48 22.27 -8.78
C PHE A 32 -4.57 22.52 -7.73
N THR A 33 -5.81 22.08 -7.99
CA THR A 33 -6.91 22.18 -7.02
C THR A 33 -6.62 21.39 -5.74
N ASN A 34 -6.02 20.19 -5.85
CA ASN A 34 -5.63 19.40 -4.69
C ASN A 34 -4.55 20.08 -3.83
N ILE A 35 -3.52 20.67 -4.47
CA ILE A 35 -2.49 21.45 -3.77
C ILE A 35 -3.11 22.68 -3.09
N LEU A 36 -3.97 23.42 -3.82
CA LEU A 36 -4.62 24.60 -3.29
C LEU A 36 -5.54 24.24 -2.11
N LYS A 37 -6.26 23.11 -2.18
CA LYS A 37 -7.08 22.60 -1.08
C LYS A 37 -6.25 22.35 0.18
N LEU A 38 -5.10 21.67 0.07
CA LEU A 38 -4.20 21.44 1.20
C LEU A 38 -3.68 22.76 1.79
N TYR A 39 -3.28 23.70 0.92
CA TYR A 39 -2.81 25.00 1.36
C TYR A 39 -3.90 25.80 2.08
N LEU A 40 -5.13 25.79 1.54
CA LEU A 40 -6.29 26.44 2.15
C LEU A 40 -6.65 25.81 3.51
N GLN A 41 -6.54 24.50 3.66
CA GLN A 41 -6.76 23.84 4.96
C GLN A 41 -5.75 24.28 6.02
N ILE A 42 -4.49 24.48 5.64
CA ILE A 42 -3.44 25.01 6.54
C ILE A 42 -3.70 26.49 6.86
N TRP A 43 -4.15 27.27 5.87
CA TRP A 43 -4.31 28.73 6.01
C TRP A 43 -5.60 29.15 6.74
N PHE A 44 -6.61 28.28 6.70
CA PHE A 44 -7.89 28.43 7.40
C PHE A 44 -8.07 27.29 8.43
N PRO A 45 -7.22 27.22 9.47
CA PRO A 45 -7.41 26.26 10.55
C PRO A 45 -8.77 26.51 11.22
N ASP A 46 -9.40 25.44 11.71
CA ASP A 46 -10.74 25.46 12.30
C ASP A 46 -10.86 26.60 13.33
N GLN A 47 -11.63 27.64 12.97
CA GLN A 47 -11.80 28.86 13.77
C GLN A 47 -12.48 28.58 15.12
N ARG A 48 -12.96 27.35 15.37
CA ARG A 48 -13.50 26.96 16.68
C ARG A 48 -12.47 26.92 17.79
N ARG A 49 -11.16 26.90 17.49
CA ARG A 49 -10.12 26.73 18.52
C ARG A 49 -9.53 28.00 19.12
N ASP A 50 -9.64 29.17 18.48
CA ASP A 50 -9.06 30.41 19.05
C ASP A 50 -9.89 31.67 18.74
N PRO A 51 -10.70 32.17 19.70
CA PRO A 51 -11.55 33.34 19.50
C PRO A 51 -10.84 34.70 19.58
N ILE A 52 -9.52 34.78 19.81
CA ILE A 52 -8.90 36.00 20.36
C ILE A 52 -8.05 36.84 19.37
N ALA A 53 -7.70 36.39 18.17
CA ALA A 53 -6.83 37.17 17.28
C ALA A 53 -7.58 37.93 16.15
N TYR A 54 -8.17 39.07 16.47
CA TYR A 54 -8.78 39.99 15.50
C TYR A 54 -7.77 41.00 14.95
N SER A 55 -7.13 40.68 13.82
CA SER A 55 -6.34 41.62 13.01
C SER A 55 -7.01 41.88 11.65
N ASN A 56 -6.64 42.95 10.93
CA ASN A 56 -7.19 43.29 9.60
C ASN A 56 -7.06 42.16 8.55
N VAL A 57 -6.10 41.24 8.74
CA VAL A 57 -5.94 40.03 7.90
C VAL A 57 -7.16 39.10 8.02
N SER A 58 -7.89 39.15 9.14
CA SER A 58 -9.09 38.33 9.39
C SER A 58 -10.30 38.75 8.54
N GLN A 59 -10.42 40.02 8.15
CA GLN A 59 -11.54 40.50 7.33
C GLN A 59 -11.42 40.02 5.89
N TRP A 60 -10.24 40.14 5.28
CA TRP A 60 -9.98 39.63 3.92
C TRP A 60 -10.14 38.11 3.85
N ARG A 61 -9.70 37.40 4.90
CA ARG A 61 -9.91 35.96 5.05
C ARG A 61 -11.39 35.58 5.13
N ARG A 62 -12.22 36.32 5.87
CA ARG A 62 -13.67 36.11 5.92
C ARG A 62 -14.31 36.33 4.55
N TYR A 63 -13.97 37.42 3.87
CA TYR A 63 -14.50 37.73 2.55
C TYR A 63 -14.16 36.63 1.53
N ILE A 64 -12.89 36.22 1.43
CA ILE A 64 -12.51 35.10 0.56
C ILE A 64 -13.26 33.83 0.96
N GLY A 65 -13.30 33.50 2.25
CA GLY A 65 -13.95 32.29 2.75
C GLY A 65 -15.45 32.24 2.44
N ASP A 66 -16.13 33.39 2.47
CA ASP A 66 -17.55 33.52 2.14
C ASP A 66 -17.79 33.48 0.63
N VAL A 67 -16.98 34.19 -0.16
CA VAL A 67 -17.08 34.19 -1.64
C VAL A 67 -16.82 32.80 -2.22
N LEU A 68 -15.80 32.11 -1.72
CA LEU A 68 -15.41 30.79 -2.19
C LEU A 68 -16.15 29.65 -1.45
N LYS A 69 -17.04 29.96 -0.49
CA LYS A 69 -17.74 28.99 0.38
C LYS A 69 -16.79 27.98 1.06
N LEU A 70 -15.55 28.39 1.35
CA LEU A 70 -14.50 27.51 1.90
C LEU A 70 -14.76 27.07 3.33
N LYS A 71 -15.66 27.76 4.05
CA LYS A 71 -16.09 27.38 5.41
C LYS A 71 -16.61 25.93 5.47
N ASN A 72 -17.07 25.37 4.35
CA ASN A 72 -17.59 24.00 4.29
C ASN A 72 -16.51 22.94 4.04
N LEU A 73 -15.26 23.33 3.73
CA LEU A 73 -14.17 22.38 3.44
C LEU A 73 -13.50 21.83 4.69
N SER A 74 -13.61 22.53 5.82
CA SER A 74 -12.90 22.23 7.06
C SER A 74 -13.76 21.56 8.12
N ILE A 75 -15.01 21.19 7.83
CA ILE A 75 -15.87 20.49 8.80
C ILE A 75 -15.23 19.12 9.06
N PRO A 76 -14.66 18.87 10.25
CA PRO A 76 -14.17 17.55 10.58
C PRO A 76 -15.36 16.59 10.59
N GLU A 77 -15.11 15.33 10.25
CA GLU A 77 -16.07 14.24 10.38
C GLU A 77 -16.30 13.99 11.87
N ILE A 78 -17.06 14.89 12.49
CA ILE A 78 -17.58 14.73 13.84
C ILE A 78 -18.77 13.76 13.71
N ASP A 79 -18.89 12.82 14.63
CA ASP A 79 -20.06 11.93 14.78
C ASP A 79 -21.32 12.77 15.00
N ILE A 80 -21.91 13.24 13.89
CA ILE A 80 -23.24 13.82 13.87
C ILE A 80 -24.19 12.63 13.79
N GLU A 81 -24.89 12.38 14.89
CA GLU A 81 -25.85 11.27 15.04
C GLU A 81 -27.07 11.40 14.10
N ASP A 82 -27.24 12.56 13.45
CA ASP A 82 -28.27 12.82 12.46
C ASP A 82 -27.74 12.72 11.00
N ASP A 83 -28.09 11.62 10.34
CA ASP A 83 -27.82 11.35 8.92
C ASP A 83 -28.27 12.48 7.99
N ARG A 84 -29.34 13.21 8.33
CA ARG A 84 -29.85 14.30 7.51
C ARG A 84 -28.87 15.46 7.46
N GLN A 85 -28.34 15.83 8.62
CA GLN A 85 -27.38 16.92 8.73
C GLN A 85 -26.04 16.55 8.07
N ARG A 86 -25.64 15.28 8.14
CA ARG A 86 -24.47 14.75 7.41
C ARG A 86 -24.61 14.95 5.91
N ARG A 87 -25.74 14.55 5.31
CA ARG A 87 -25.99 14.73 3.86
C ARG A 87 -25.97 16.20 3.43
N ILE A 88 -26.54 17.10 4.25
CA ILE A 88 -26.54 18.53 3.97
C ILE A 88 -25.11 19.09 4.00
N ASN A 89 -24.32 18.72 5.02
CA ASN A 89 -22.93 19.15 5.15
C ASN A 89 -22.05 18.60 4.02
N GLU A 90 -22.23 17.34 3.64
CA GLU A 90 -21.53 16.72 2.51
C GLU A 90 -21.85 17.44 1.19
N LYS A 91 -23.14 17.71 0.90
CA LYS A 91 -23.56 18.47 -0.29
C LYS A 91 -22.97 19.88 -0.34
N ASN A 92 -22.89 20.55 0.81
CA ASN A 92 -22.28 21.88 0.94
C ASN A 92 -20.76 21.84 0.71
N ARG A 93 -20.09 20.79 1.19
CA ARG A 93 -18.67 20.54 0.95
C ARG A 93 -18.39 20.24 -0.52
N GLU A 94 -19.20 19.38 -1.14
CA GLU A 94 -19.13 19.06 -2.57
C GLU A 94 -19.31 20.31 -3.42
N SER A 95 -20.30 21.15 -3.10
CA SER A 95 -20.53 22.42 -3.81
C SER A 95 -19.33 23.37 -3.68
N GLY A 96 -18.70 23.44 -2.51
CA GLY A 96 -17.49 24.23 -2.30
C GLY A 96 -16.30 23.72 -3.12
N LEU A 97 -16.12 22.40 -3.18
CA LEU A 97 -15.08 21.76 -4.00
C LEU A 97 -15.30 22.04 -5.49
N ILE A 98 -16.54 21.91 -5.99
CA ILE A 98 -16.86 22.17 -7.40
C ILE A 98 -16.54 23.63 -7.77
N THR A 99 -16.96 24.59 -6.94
CA THR A 99 -16.65 26.02 -7.17
C THR A 99 -15.14 26.26 -7.20
N LEU A 100 -14.38 25.67 -6.27
CA LEU A 100 -12.93 25.79 -6.25
C LEU A 100 -12.29 25.22 -7.51
N THR A 101 -12.71 24.03 -7.94
CA THR A 101 -12.22 23.39 -9.18
C THR A 101 -12.50 24.25 -10.40
N VAL A 102 -13.70 24.84 -10.53
CA VAL A 102 -14.05 25.74 -11.64
C VAL A 102 -13.14 26.96 -11.67
N ILE A 103 -12.92 27.62 -10.52
CA ILE A 103 -12.06 28.80 -10.43
C ILE A 103 -10.61 28.46 -10.79
N CYS A 104 -10.07 27.36 -10.25
CA CYS A 104 -8.75 26.86 -10.61
C CYS A 104 -8.63 26.59 -12.10
N SER A 105 -9.64 25.95 -12.69
CA SER A 105 -9.67 25.62 -14.12
C SER A 105 -9.67 26.87 -15.00
N ILE A 106 -10.41 27.92 -14.61
CA ILE A 106 -10.41 29.21 -15.31
C ILE A 106 -9.03 29.88 -15.20
N ILE A 107 -8.42 29.90 -14.01
CA ILE A 107 -7.08 30.46 -13.82
C ILE A 107 -6.05 29.73 -14.70
N ILE A 108 -6.14 28.41 -14.80
CA ILE A 108 -5.26 27.60 -15.64
C ILE A 108 -5.53 27.86 -17.13
N ALA A 109 -6.78 28.00 -17.54
CA ALA A 109 -7.13 28.35 -18.92
C ALA A 109 -6.54 29.70 -19.31
N ILE A 110 -6.62 30.69 -18.42
CA ILE A 110 -5.99 32.01 -18.59
C ILE A 110 -4.46 31.82 -18.65
N ALA A 111 -3.83 31.23 -17.62
CA ALA A 111 -2.37 31.09 -17.55
C ALA A 111 -1.76 30.33 -18.74
N SER A 112 -2.50 29.37 -19.31
CA SER A 112 -2.07 28.61 -20.48
C SER A 112 -2.41 29.29 -21.81
N GLY A 113 -3.17 30.38 -21.83
CA GLY A 113 -3.66 30.99 -23.07
C GLY A 113 -4.65 30.09 -23.81
N ALA A 114 -5.31 29.16 -23.10
CA ALA A 114 -6.24 28.19 -23.66
C ALA A 114 -7.66 28.79 -23.84
N ASP A 115 -7.82 29.67 -24.81
CA ASP A 115 -9.14 30.15 -25.24
C ASP A 115 -9.81 29.11 -26.17
N LEU A 116 -11.01 28.64 -25.80
CA LEU A 116 -11.77 27.67 -26.57
C LEU A 116 -11.99 28.08 -28.04
N PHE A 117 -12.39 29.32 -28.29
CA PHE A 117 -12.65 29.81 -29.64
C PHE A 117 -11.37 29.91 -30.46
N LEU A 118 -10.26 30.20 -29.79
CA LEU A 118 -8.95 30.23 -30.40
C LEU A 118 -8.47 28.82 -30.74
N ILE A 119 -8.63 27.87 -29.83
CA ILE A 119 -8.30 26.46 -30.04
C ILE A 119 -9.10 25.90 -31.23
N ILE A 120 -10.41 26.18 -31.31
CA ILE A 120 -11.27 25.75 -32.42
C ILE A 120 -10.83 26.38 -33.76
N ARG A 121 -10.42 27.65 -33.74
CA ARG A 121 -10.07 28.38 -34.97
C ARG A 121 -8.64 28.10 -35.48
N SER A 122 -7.70 27.80 -34.58
CA SER A 122 -6.26 27.73 -34.89
C SER A 122 -5.74 26.31 -35.13
N ALA A 123 -6.64 25.33 -35.25
CA ALA A 123 -6.34 23.91 -35.08
C ALA A 123 -5.45 23.20 -36.14
N PRO A 124 -4.82 23.86 -37.13
CA PRO A 124 -3.67 23.24 -37.80
C PRO A 124 -2.39 24.08 -37.84
N LYS A 125 -2.34 25.29 -37.27
CA LYS A 125 -1.14 26.16 -37.38
C LYS A 125 -0.54 26.46 -36.00
N THR A 126 0.18 25.46 -35.49
CA THR A 126 1.34 25.55 -34.60
C THR A 126 1.26 26.47 -33.37
N GLY A 127 1.21 25.85 -32.19
CA GLY A 127 1.57 26.46 -30.90
C GLY A 127 0.41 27.07 -30.13
N LEU A 128 0.38 26.85 -28.81
CA LEU A 128 -0.37 27.73 -27.91
C LEU A 128 0.06 29.16 -28.21
N ILE A 129 -0.88 30.02 -28.55
CA ILE A 129 -0.60 31.41 -28.91
C ILE A 129 -0.03 32.09 -27.67
N SER A 130 1.19 32.62 -27.78
CA SER A 130 1.80 33.37 -26.69
C SER A 130 0.95 34.60 -26.40
N TYR A 131 0.82 34.97 -25.12
CA TYR A 131 0.17 36.21 -24.72
C TYR A 131 0.76 37.43 -25.47
N ASP A 132 2.04 37.38 -25.81
CA ASP A 132 2.70 38.43 -26.57
C ASP A 132 2.07 38.63 -27.96
N ASP A 133 1.64 37.56 -28.62
CA ASP A 133 1.01 37.66 -29.95
C ASP A 133 -0.41 38.24 -29.86
N ILE A 134 -1.10 38.00 -28.75
CA ILE A 134 -2.41 38.58 -28.45
C ILE A 134 -2.25 40.09 -28.25
N TRP A 135 -1.27 40.52 -27.44
CA TRP A 135 -1.04 41.93 -27.16
C TRP A 135 -0.49 42.71 -28.35
N LYS A 136 0.43 42.14 -29.13
CA LYS A 136 0.96 42.77 -30.36
C LYS A 136 -0.15 43.10 -31.35
N ARG A 137 -1.10 42.17 -31.56
CA ARG A 137 -2.25 42.40 -32.45
C ARG A 137 -3.18 43.53 -31.99
N VAL A 138 -3.23 43.80 -30.69
CA VAL A 138 -4.00 44.93 -30.14
C VAL A 138 -3.22 46.23 -30.27
N GLN A 139 -1.91 46.21 -30.05
CA GLN A 139 -1.04 47.39 -30.15
C GLN A 139 -0.91 47.94 -31.57
N ASP A 140 -1.01 47.07 -32.59
CA ASP A 140 -0.88 47.47 -34.00
C ASP A 140 -2.13 48.20 -34.57
N LEU A 141 -3.22 48.34 -33.80
CA LEU A 141 -4.43 49.03 -34.24
C LEU A 141 -4.35 50.56 -34.00
N PRO A 142 -5.03 51.41 -34.79
CA PRO A 142 -5.16 52.85 -34.51
C PRO A 142 -5.82 53.11 -33.16
N ILE A 143 -5.40 54.16 -32.43
CA ILE A 143 -5.86 54.46 -31.04
C ILE A 143 -7.40 54.49 -30.89
N GLU A 144 -8.12 55.05 -31.87
CA GLU A 144 -9.59 55.10 -31.85
C GLU A 144 -10.23 53.71 -31.99
N GLU A 145 -9.62 52.82 -32.78
CA GLU A 145 -10.07 51.42 -32.91
C GLU A 145 -9.61 50.55 -31.75
N GLN A 146 -8.50 50.88 -31.07
CA GLN A 146 -7.98 50.13 -29.92
C GLN A 146 -9.00 50.07 -28.79
N LEU A 147 -9.73 51.14 -28.51
CA LEU A 147 -10.69 51.16 -27.40
C LEU A 147 -11.89 50.23 -27.66
N VAL A 148 -12.50 50.33 -28.85
CA VAL A 148 -13.70 49.55 -29.20
C VAL A 148 -13.35 48.11 -29.58
N ARG A 149 -12.35 47.90 -30.44
CA ARG A 149 -11.93 46.55 -30.83
C ARG A 149 -11.19 45.84 -29.71
N GLY A 150 -10.39 46.56 -28.91
CA GLY A 150 -9.68 45.99 -27.77
C GLY A 150 -10.63 45.51 -26.66
N SER A 151 -11.67 46.28 -26.33
CA SER A 151 -12.67 45.84 -25.34
C SER A 151 -13.46 44.62 -25.82
N LEU A 152 -13.88 44.59 -27.09
CA LEU A 152 -14.61 43.46 -27.67
C LEU A 152 -13.73 42.20 -27.81
N PHE A 153 -12.44 42.40 -28.09
CA PHE A 153 -11.43 41.35 -28.14
C PHE A 153 -11.18 40.75 -26.74
N LEU A 154 -10.99 41.59 -25.72
CA LEU A 154 -10.85 41.15 -24.33
C LEU A 154 -12.10 40.40 -23.84
N PHE A 155 -13.29 40.89 -24.18
CA PHE A 155 -14.55 40.25 -23.84
C PHE A 155 -14.67 38.85 -24.47
N ARG A 156 -14.38 38.74 -25.77
CA ARG A 156 -14.39 37.45 -26.47
C ARG A 156 -13.42 36.44 -25.85
N HIS A 157 -12.19 36.86 -25.59
CA HIS A 157 -11.18 36.00 -24.96
C HIS A 157 -11.58 35.61 -23.53
N SER A 158 -12.17 36.53 -22.76
CA SER A 158 -12.68 36.25 -21.42
C SER A 158 -13.75 35.15 -21.42
N ILE A 159 -14.71 35.22 -22.35
CA ILE A 159 -15.71 34.15 -22.52
C ILE A 159 -15.02 32.85 -22.92
N GLY A 160 -14.07 32.90 -23.85
CA GLY A 160 -13.30 31.75 -24.30
C GLY A 160 -12.58 31.02 -23.15
N PHE A 161 -11.89 31.76 -22.28
CA PHE A 161 -11.22 31.20 -21.10
C PHE A 161 -12.21 30.63 -20.08
N ILE A 162 -13.35 31.31 -19.85
CA ILE A 162 -14.39 30.80 -18.95
C ILE A 162 -14.94 29.47 -19.48
N CYS A 163 -15.27 29.40 -20.77
CA CYS A 163 -15.73 28.16 -21.40
C CYS A 163 -14.69 27.04 -21.29
N THR A 164 -13.42 27.32 -21.61
CA THR A 164 -12.35 26.32 -21.44
C THR A 164 -12.22 25.87 -19.99
N GLY A 165 -12.23 26.80 -19.04
CA GLY A 165 -12.18 26.48 -17.61
C GLY A 165 -13.34 25.59 -17.17
N LEU A 166 -14.56 25.83 -17.67
CA LEU A 166 -15.71 24.96 -17.41
C LEU A 166 -15.50 23.55 -18.00
N PHE A 167 -15.03 23.44 -19.24
CA PHE A 167 -14.72 22.14 -19.86
C PHE A 167 -13.61 21.37 -19.13
N ILE A 168 -12.56 22.05 -18.69
CA ILE A 168 -11.47 21.47 -17.88
C ILE A 168 -12.04 20.95 -16.54
N SER A 169 -12.88 21.76 -15.89
CA SER A 169 -13.46 21.42 -14.58
C SER A 169 -14.35 20.18 -14.65
N LEU A 170 -15.22 20.10 -15.66
CA LEU A 170 -16.10 18.95 -15.91
C LEU A 170 -15.31 17.74 -16.44
N GLY A 171 -14.31 18.00 -17.27
CA GLY A 171 -13.47 16.99 -17.90
C GLY A 171 -12.74 16.14 -16.88
N SER A 172 -12.17 16.74 -15.82
CA SER A 172 -11.41 15.99 -14.81
C SER A 172 -12.18 14.80 -14.24
N LYS A 173 -13.43 15.00 -13.80
CA LYS A 173 -14.30 13.93 -13.29
C LYS A 173 -14.66 12.92 -14.39
N PHE A 174 -15.03 13.40 -15.57
CA PHE A 174 -15.37 12.55 -16.71
C PHE A 174 -14.23 11.63 -17.12
N TRP A 175 -12.98 12.13 -17.15
CA TRP A 175 -11.82 11.33 -17.53
C TRP A 175 -11.46 10.27 -16.48
N HIS A 176 -11.63 10.58 -15.19
CA HIS A 176 -11.48 9.57 -14.13
C HIS A 176 -12.55 8.49 -14.24
N ASP A 177 -13.82 8.87 -14.43
CA ASP A 177 -14.91 7.91 -14.61
C ASP A 177 -14.66 7.00 -15.83
N ILE A 178 -14.14 7.55 -16.94
CA ILE A 178 -13.74 6.77 -18.12
C ILE A 178 -12.54 5.87 -17.83
N LEU A 179 -11.52 6.37 -17.14
CA LEU A 179 -10.32 5.59 -16.84
C LEU A 179 -10.65 4.43 -15.90
N ASP A 180 -11.50 4.66 -14.90
CA ASP A 180 -12.03 3.64 -14.02
C ASP A 180 -12.85 2.61 -14.81
N LEU A 181 -13.70 3.04 -15.74
CA LEU A 181 -14.43 2.14 -16.63
C LEU A 181 -13.49 1.33 -17.54
N LEU A 182 -12.41 1.93 -18.03
CA LEU A 182 -11.39 1.25 -18.83
C LEU A 182 -10.60 0.22 -18.01
N LEU A 183 -10.21 0.56 -16.78
CA LEU A 183 -9.54 -0.38 -15.87
C LEU A 183 -10.49 -1.51 -15.45
N TYR A 184 -11.75 -1.18 -15.17
CA TYR A 184 -12.80 -2.15 -14.90
C TYR A 184 -12.98 -3.09 -16.09
N SER A 185 -13.16 -2.56 -17.30
CA SER A 185 -13.32 -3.38 -18.52
C SER A 185 -12.07 -4.21 -18.85
N SER A 186 -10.87 -3.70 -18.57
CA SER A 186 -9.62 -4.46 -18.71
C SER A 186 -9.52 -5.61 -17.71
N ASN A 187 -9.87 -5.36 -16.44
CA ASN A 187 -9.93 -6.39 -15.40
C ASN A 187 -11.00 -7.43 -15.71
N VAL A 188 -12.17 -7.01 -16.19
CA VAL A 188 -13.24 -7.89 -16.68
C VAL A 188 -12.72 -8.72 -17.85
N LYS A 189 -12.12 -8.10 -18.87
CA LYS A 189 -11.54 -8.83 -20.02
C LYS A 189 -10.49 -9.84 -19.60
N ARG A 190 -9.63 -9.52 -18.62
CA ARG A 190 -8.64 -10.46 -18.06
C ARG A 190 -9.32 -11.64 -17.35
N LYS A 191 -10.40 -11.38 -16.62
CA LYS A 191 -11.19 -12.40 -15.89
C LYS A 191 -12.03 -13.26 -16.84
N LEU A 192 -12.52 -12.68 -17.94
CA LEU A 192 -13.20 -13.39 -19.01
C LEU A 192 -12.22 -14.21 -19.87
N ALA A 193 -10.95 -13.83 -19.98
CA ALA A 193 -9.97 -14.62 -20.73
C ALA A 193 -9.68 -16.01 -20.13
N ASP A 194 -10.11 -16.30 -18.89
CA ASP A 194 -10.02 -17.62 -18.28
C ASP A 194 -11.14 -18.55 -18.83
N PRO A 195 -10.81 -19.62 -19.58
CA PRO A 195 -11.79 -20.52 -20.17
C PRO A 195 -12.69 -21.22 -19.14
N GLN A 196 -12.28 -21.28 -17.87
CA GLN A 196 -13.09 -21.86 -16.79
C GLN A 196 -14.18 -20.91 -16.27
N THR A 197 -14.13 -19.62 -16.59
CA THR A 197 -15.15 -18.63 -16.17
C THR A 197 -16.45 -18.76 -16.99
N PHE A 198 -16.40 -19.36 -18.18
CA PHE A 198 -17.51 -19.35 -19.13
C PHE A 198 -18.28 -20.66 -19.28
N GLN A 199 -17.89 -21.72 -18.58
CA GLN A 199 -18.66 -22.96 -18.62
C GLN A 199 -19.90 -22.86 -17.71
N GLY A 200 -21.00 -22.34 -18.26
CA GLY A 200 -22.35 -22.46 -17.67
C GLY A 200 -22.77 -21.36 -16.69
N GLU A 201 -21.99 -20.29 -16.51
CA GLU A 201 -22.34 -19.19 -15.60
C GLU A 201 -23.16 -18.08 -16.30
N THR A 202 -24.19 -17.56 -15.63
CA THR A 202 -24.93 -16.37 -16.09
C THR A 202 -24.08 -15.10 -15.90
N ALA A 203 -24.39 -14.02 -16.61
CA ALA A 203 -23.65 -12.75 -16.47
C ALA A 203 -23.60 -12.23 -15.01
N ASP A 204 -24.67 -12.44 -14.25
CA ASP A 204 -24.74 -12.07 -12.83
C ASP A 204 -23.82 -12.93 -11.95
N ALA A 205 -23.74 -14.23 -12.23
CA ALA A 205 -22.84 -15.16 -11.56
C ALA A 205 -21.37 -14.77 -11.78
N ILE A 206 -21.01 -14.40 -13.01
CA ILE A 206 -19.68 -13.87 -13.32
C ILE A 206 -19.45 -12.58 -12.54
N ALA A 207 -20.37 -11.61 -12.61
CA ALA A 207 -20.25 -10.32 -11.93
C ALA A 207 -20.04 -10.46 -10.41
N GLN A 208 -20.77 -11.38 -9.77
CA GLN A 208 -20.60 -11.70 -8.35
C GLN A 208 -19.25 -12.36 -8.07
N ARG A 209 -18.84 -13.35 -8.87
CA ARG A 209 -17.50 -13.95 -8.77
C ARG A 209 -16.40 -12.90 -8.89
N LEU A 210 -16.62 -11.83 -9.68
CA LEU A 210 -15.65 -10.74 -9.79
C LEU A 210 -15.52 -9.88 -8.53
N GLN A 211 -16.51 -9.89 -7.63
CA GLN A 211 -16.48 -9.12 -6.38
C GLN A 211 -15.57 -9.75 -5.32
N PHE A 212 -15.39 -11.07 -5.37
CA PHE A 212 -14.56 -11.78 -4.42
C PHE A 212 -13.13 -11.95 -4.97
N THR A 213 -12.16 -11.66 -4.12
CA THR A 213 -10.78 -12.03 -4.38
C THR A 213 -10.61 -13.55 -4.23
N GLU A 214 -9.64 -14.11 -4.94
CA GLU A 214 -9.25 -15.52 -4.83
C GLU A 214 -8.99 -15.96 -3.38
N ARG A 215 -8.38 -15.08 -2.58
CA ARG A 215 -8.14 -15.30 -1.16
C ARG A 215 -9.43 -15.34 -0.35
N GLN A 216 -10.37 -14.43 -0.60
CA GLN A 216 -11.69 -14.47 0.03
C GLN A 216 -12.43 -15.76 -0.32
N LEU A 217 -12.33 -16.23 -1.57
CA LEU A 217 -12.91 -17.52 -1.96
C LEU A 217 -12.30 -18.69 -1.18
N ALA A 218 -10.97 -18.74 -1.05
CA ALA A 218 -10.29 -19.78 -0.28
C ALA A 218 -10.60 -19.70 1.23
N GLY A 219 -10.71 -18.49 1.80
CA GLY A 219 -11.15 -18.27 3.17
C GLY A 219 -12.58 -18.74 3.42
N MET A 220 -13.52 -18.39 2.53
CA MET A 220 -14.89 -18.90 2.59
C MET A 220 -14.93 -20.43 2.46
N ALA A 221 -14.06 -21.01 1.64
CA ALA A 221 -13.92 -22.46 1.52
C ALA A 221 -13.52 -23.11 2.84
N LEU A 222 -12.55 -22.52 3.54
CA LEU A 222 -12.10 -22.97 4.85
C LEU A 222 -13.25 -22.90 5.87
N ASP A 223 -13.93 -21.75 5.96
CA ASP A 223 -15.00 -21.51 6.93
C ASP A 223 -16.19 -22.44 6.74
N GLN A 224 -16.63 -22.65 5.48
CA GLN A 224 -17.79 -23.47 5.16
C GLN A 224 -17.51 -24.98 5.25
N ASN A 225 -16.25 -25.40 5.16
CA ASN A 225 -15.86 -26.81 5.14
C ASN A 225 -15.03 -27.22 6.38
N THR A 226 -15.19 -26.53 7.51
CA THR A 226 -14.48 -26.81 8.76
C THR A 226 -14.61 -28.26 9.24
N ALA A 227 -15.77 -28.90 9.05
CA ALA A 227 -15.96 -30.31 9.42
C ALA A 227 -15.08 -31.28 8.60
N LEU A 228 -14.91 -30.99 7.31
CA LEU A 228 -14.05 -31.78 6.41
C LEU A 228 -12.56 -31.52 6.71
N LEU A 229 -12.22 -30.27 7.00
CA LEU A 229 -10.84 -29.81 7.21
C LEU A 229 -10.37 -29.96 8.67
N GLY A 230 -11.28 -30.23 9.62
CA GLY A 230 -10.99 -30.47 11.03
C GLY A 230 -10.61 -31.92 11.37
N LYS A 231 -10.31 -32.75 10.35
CA LYS A 231 -9.86 -34.13 10.57
C LYS A 231 -8.53 -34.17 11.31
N ALA A 232 -8.33 -35.21 12.13
CA ALA A 232 -7.16 -35.33 13.02
C ALA A 232 -5.79 -35.33 12.29
N ASN A 233 -5.77 -35.75 11.02
CA ASN A 233 -4.56 -35.76 10.20
C ASN A 233 -4.28 -34.41 9.52
N VAL A 234 -5.20 -33.45 9.53
CA VAL A 234 -4.94 -32.07 9.11
C VAL A 234 -4.16 -31.36 10.22
N LEU A 235 -3.03 -30.77 9.85
CA LEU A 235 -2.19 -29.99 10.75
C LEU A 235 -2.62 -28.52 10.76
N TYR A 236 -2.69 -27.91 9.59
CA TYR A 236 -3.24 -26.57 9.37
C TYR A 236 -3.62 -26.38 7.90
N THR A 237 -4.36 -25.31 7.62
CA THR A 237 -4.76 -24.92 6.28
C THR A 237 -4.38 -23.47 6.03
N MET A 238 -4.10 -23.12 4.76
CA MET A 238 -3.91 -21.73 4.36
C MET A 238 -4.51 -21.47 2.98
N PRO A 239 -5.12 -20.29 2.77
CA PRO A 239 -5.48 -19.87 1.42
C PRO A 239 -4.19 -19.74 0.59
N GLY A 240 -4.24 -20.12 -0.67
CA GLY A 240 -3.07 -20.07 -1.53
C GLY A 240 -3.43 -20.05 -3.00
N ARG A 241 -2.40 -20.16 -3.84
CA ARG A 241 -2.53 -20.21 -5.30
C ARG A 241 -1.71 -21.36 -5.87
N ILE A 242 -2.23 -21.98 -6.92
CA ILE A 242 -1.47 -22.91 -7.76
C ILE A 242 -1.12 -22.17 -9.04
N VAL A 243 0.15 -22.22 -9.41
CA VAL A 243 0.59 -21.87 -10.77
C VAL A 243 0.50 -23.14 -11.60
N ASN A 244 -0.44 -23.18 -12.52
CA ASN A 244 -0.61 -24.29 -13.44
C ASN A 244 0.54 -24.32 -14.48
N PRO A 245 0.76 -25.45 -15.18
CA PRO A 245 1.79 -25.56 -16.21
C PRO A 245 1.66 -24.52 -17.35
N ASP A 246 0.44 -24.04 -17.60
CA ASP A 246 0.13 -22.98 -18.57
C ASP A 246 0.35 -21.56 -18.02
N LYS A 247 0.90 -21.44 -16.81
CA LYS A 247 1.09 -20.20 -16.04
C LYS A 247 -0.21 -19.51 -15.61
N SER A 248 -1.37 -20.14 -15.77
CA SER A 248 -2.59 -19.67 -15.13
C SER A 248 -2.46 -19.81 -13.61
N ILE A 249 -3.03 -18.85 -12.89
CA ILE A 249 -3.02 -18.82 -11.43
C ILE A 249 -4.44 -19.15 -10.99
N GLN A 250 -4.60 -20.21 -10.20
CA GLN A 250 -5.91 -20.61 -9.68
C GLN A 250 -5.94 -20.54 -8.15
N PRO A 251 -7.05 -20.06 -7.55
CA PRO A 251 -7.23 -20.12 -6.11
C PRO A 251 -7.25 -21.56 -5.63
N CYS A 252 -6.61 -21.81 -4.50
CA CYS A 252 -6.63 -23.10 -3.86
C CYS A 252 -6.54 -22.95 -2.34
N LEU A 253 -6.86 -24.03 -1.64
CA LEU A 253 -6.63 -24.15 -0.23
C LEU A 253 -5.51 -25.18 -0.01
N TRP A 254 -4.42 -24.75 0.60
CA TRP A 254 -3.32 -25.63 0.95
C TRP A 254 -3.65 -26.31 2.26
N VAL A 255 -3.64 -27.64 2.23
CA VAL A 255 -3.98 -28.51 3.35
C VAL A 255 -2.72 -29.26 3.74
N HIS A 256 -2.18 -28.95 4.92
CA HIS A 256 -0.99 -29.57 5.45
C HIS A 256 -1.40 -30.79 6.25
N LEU A 257 -0.99 -31.99 5.80
CA LEU A 257 -1.34 -33.25 6.43
C LEU A 257 -0.15 -33.79 7.23
N LYS A 258 -0.41 -34.30 8.43
CA LYS A 258 0.61 -34.91 9.32
C LYS A 258 1.19 -36.20 8.74
N ASP A 259 0.46 -36.85 7.85
CA ASP A 259 0.80 -38.12 7.23
C ASP A 259 0.77 -38.04 5.69
N ASN A 260 0.99 -39.18 5.04
CA ASN A 260 0.88 -39.35 3.59
C ASN A 260 -0.55 -39.63 3.10
N ASN A 261 -1.56 -39.50 3.95
CA ASN A 261 -2.90 -39.98 3.65
C ASN A 261 -3.87 -38.83 3.33
N SER A 262 -3.97 -38.49 2.04
CA SER A 262 -5.00 -37.60 1.53
C SER A 262 -6.32 -38.33 1.20
N ALA A 263 -6.45 -39.63 1.49
CA ALA A 263 -7.68 -40.36 1.20
C ALA A 263 -8.86 -39.78 1.98
N GLY A 264 -9.99 -39.62 1.29
CA GLY A 264 -11.21 -39.04 1.87
C GLY A 264 -11.25 -37.52 1.87
N PHE A 265 -10.28 -36.83 1.28
CA PHE A 265 -10.43 -35.43 0.87
C PHE A 265 -10.77 -35.36 -0.63
N PRO A 266 -11.74 -34.54 -1.05
CA PRO A 266 -12.01 -34.30 -2.46
C PRO A 266 -10.89 -33.46 -3.09
N ALA A 267 -10.74 -33.52 -4.41
CA ALA A 267 -9.80 -32.65 -5.13
C ALA A 267 -10.22 -31.17 -5.11
N THR A 268 -11.52 -30.91 -4.93
CA THR A 268 -12.10 -29.57 -4.81
C THR A 268 -13.16 -29.56 -3.71
N ILE A 269 -13.34 -28.40 -3.08
CA ILE A 269 -14.39 -28.17 -2.08
C ILE A 269 -15.37 -27.11 -2.58
N PRO A 270 -16.69 -27.30 -2.37
CA PRO A 270 -17.67 -26.32 -2.75
C PRO A 270 -17.61 -25.10 -1.82
N VAL A 271 -17.85 -23.92 -2.38
CA VAL A 271 -18.01 -22.65 -1.67
C VAL A 271 -19.28 -22.00 -2.15
N GLU A 272 -20.20 -21.71 -1.24
CA GLU A 272 -21.41 -20.97 -1.51
C GLU A 272 -21.17 -19.47 -1.32
N LEU A 273 -21.38 -18.68 -2.37
CA LEU A 273 -21.21 -17.23 -2.29
C LEU A 273 -22.34 -16.60 -1.47
N PRO A 274 -22.03 -15.67 -0.55
CA PRO A 274 -23.05 -15.00 0.25
C PRO A 274 -23.95 -14.16 -0.64
N GLY A 275 -25.26 -14.27 -0.43
CA GLY A 275 -26.30 -13.48 -1.11
C GLY A 275 -26.87 -14.13 -2.37
N SER A 276 -26.10 -14.92 -3.12
CA SER A 276 -26.58 -15.54 -4.36
C SER A 276 -26.87 -17.03 -4.29
N GLY A 277 -26.30 -17.72 -3.30
CA GLY A 277 -26.37 -19.18 -3.22
C GLY A 277 -25.60 -19.89 -4.35
N GLN A 278 -24.83 -19.15 -5.16
CA GLN A 278 -24.01 -19.74 -6.21
C GLN A 278 -22.90 -20.58 -5.57
N LYS A 279 -22.77 -21.83 -6.02
CA LYS A 279 -21.71 -22.73 -5.58
C LYS A 279 -20.54 -22.68 -6.54
N LEU A 280 -19.40 -22.20 -6.06
CA LEU A 280 -18.11 -22.29 -6.71
C LEU A 280 -17.34 -23.49 -6.15
N THR A 281 -16.23 -23.86 -6.79
CA THR A 281 -15.31 -24.87 -6.25
C THR A 281 -13.91 -24.28 -6.08
N VAL A 282 -13.26 -24.64 -4.97
CA VAL A 282 -11.86 -24.27 -4.68
C VAL A 282 -11.03 -25.54 -4.65
N GLN A 283 -9.89 -25.55 -5.34
CA GLN A 283 -9.01 -26.72 -5.38
C GLN A 283 -8.32 -26.94 -4.03
N LEU A 284 -8.18 -28.21 -3.62
CA LEU A 284 -7.34 -28.59 -2.49
C LEU A 284 -5.96 -28.98 -2.98
N ARG A 285 -4.93 -28.39 -2.37
CA ARG A 285 -3.53 -28.78 -2.57
C ARG A 285 -3.00 -29.39 -1.29
N PHE A 286 -2.52 -30.62 -1.34
CA PHE A 286 -2.01 -31.31 -0.16
C PHE A 286 -0.50 -31.18 -0.04
N ILE A 287 -0.04 -30.80 1.15
CA ILE A 287 1.36 -30.92 1.59
C ILE A 287 1.40 -32.12 2.55
N LEU A 288 2.01 -33.22 2.09
CA LEU A 288 2.03 -34.49 2.82
C LEU A 288 3.22 -34.55 3.79
N ASN A 289 3.05 -35.23 4.92
CA ASN A 289 4.03 -35.27 6.03
C ASN A 289 4.49 -33.87 6.47
N ALA A 290 3.58 -32.90 6.45
CA ALA A 290 3.85 -31.57 6.94
C ALA A 290 4.29 -31.63 8.41
N GLN A 291 5.38 -30.92 8.70
CA GLN A 291 5.90 -30.81 10.05
C GLN A 291 5.37 -29.56 10.72
N ILE A 292 5.22 -29.59 12.05
CA ILE A 292 4.92 -28.39 12.82
C ILE A 292 6.08 -27.40 12.64
N PRO A 293 5.83 -26.18 12.12
CA PRO A 293 6.83 -25.13 12.07
C PRO A 293 7.55 -24.95 13.41
N GLN A 294 8.86 -24.78 13.33
CA GLN A 294 9.72 -24.57 14.50
C GLN A 294 10.24 -23.13 14.52
N LEU A 295 10.43 -22.61 15.72
CA LEU A 295 11.14 -21.36 15.93
C LEU A 295 12.60 -21.53 15.55
N HIS A 296 13.15 -20.53 14.87
CA HIS A 296 14.53 -20.58 14.43
C HIS A 296 15.50 -20.09 15.52
N ILE A 297 15.69 -20.90 16.55
CA ILE A 297 16.57 -20.58 17.69
C ILE A 297 17.95 -21.26 17.52
N GLY A 298 19.05 -20.49 17.57
CA GLY A 298 20.43 -20.99 17.67
C GLY A 298 21.33 -20.91 16.43
N SER A 299 22.42 -20.12 16.52
CA SER A 299 23.72 -20.11 15.80
C SER A 299 24.04 -19.20 14.60
N GLY A 300 24.09 -17.88 14.84
CA GLY A 300 24.98 -16.89 14.18
C GLY A 300 24.66 -15.43 14.62
N ASP A 301 25.61 -14.45 14.59
CA ASP A 301 25.58 -13.00 14.98
C ASP A 301 24.29 -12.47 15.62
N ALA A 302 24.38 -12.47 16.92
CA ALA A 302 23.24 -12.85 17.68
C ALA A 302 22.89 -11.75 18.66
N VAL A 303 21.60 -11.59 18.92
CA VAL A 303 21.13 -11.04 20.18
C VAL A 303 21.04 -12.21 21.15
N THR A 304 21.74 -12.15 22.27
CA THR A 304 21.61 -13.14 23.35
C THR A 304 21.42 -12.42 24.69
N GLY A 305 20.57 -13.00 25.53
CA GLY A 305 20.60 -12.76 26.98
C GLY A 305 21.71 -13.58 27.65
N GLU A 306 21.82 -13.46 28.98
CA GLU A 306 22.81 -14.17 29.80
C GLU A 306 22.70 -15.71 29.73
N GLU A 307 21.51 -16.24 29.42
CA GLU A 307 21.27 -17.68 29.20
C GLU A 307 21.09 -18.00 27.70
N HIS A 308 22.23 -18.02 27.00
CA HIS A 308 22.52 -18.47 25.63
C HIS A 308 21.37 -19.03 24.77
N LYS A 309 20.66 -18.16 24.04
CA LYS A 309 19.96 -18.51 22.79
C LYS A 309 20.14 -17.40 21.76
N LEU A 310 20.52 -17.78 20.55
CA LEU A 310 20.96 -16.89 19.48
C LEU A 310 19.79 -16.60 18.54
N GLY A 311 19.58 -15.32 18.23
CA GLY A 311 18.68 -14.87 17.16
C GLY A 311 19.28 -13.68 16.42
N THR A 312 18.73 -13.31 15.28
CA THR A 312 19.22 -12.25 14.41
C THR A 312 18.64 -10.88 14.80
N VAL A 313 19.44 -9.82 14.66
CA VAL A 313 18.95 -8.43 14.74
C VAL A 313 18.18 -8.10 13.46
N CYS A 314 16.95 -7.61 13.59
CA CYS A 314 16.15 -7.17 12.44
C CYS A 314 16.66 -5.84 11.90
N CYS A 315 16.59 -4.80 12.72
CA CYS A 315 17.04 -3.46 12.39
C CYS A 315 17.21 -2.63 13.67
N ILE A 316 17.80 -1.44 13.52
CA ILE A 316 17.81 -0.42 14.56
C ILE A 316 16.57 0.45 14.36
N LEU A 317 15.84 0.70 15.44
CA LEU A 317 14.73 1.62 15.50
C LEU A 317 15.13 2.88 16.28
N ARG A 318 14.61 4.02 15.87
CA ARG A 318 14.64 5.29 16.61
C ARG A 318 13.23 5.58 17.10
N LYS A 319 13.11 6.05 18.35
CA LYS A 319 11.82 6.52 18.86
C LYS A 319 11.57 7.95 18.34
N LYS A 320 10.44 8.21 17.67
CA LYS A 320 10.19 9.44 16.89
C LYS A 320 10.37 10.76 17.65
N ARG A 321 10.20 10.74 18.98
CA ARG A 321 10.27 11.93 19.85
C ARG A 321 11.53 12.00 20.71
N THR A 322 12.43 11.02 20.61
CA THR A 322 13.64 10.98 21.43
C THR A 322 14.84 10.57 20.57
N THR A 323 16.05 10.73 21.12
CA THR A 323 17.27 10.21 20.50
C THR A 323 17.53 8.75 20.89
N GLU A 324 16.58 8.10 21.57
CA GLU A 324 16.73 6.74 22.02
C GLU A 324 16.65 5.77 20.85
N ARG A 325 17.59 4.83 20.83
CA ARG A 325 17.73 3.81 19.79
C ARG A 325 17.50 2.43 20.38
N TYR A 326 16.92 1.56 19.58
CA TYR A 326 16.50 0.22 19.99
C TYR A 326 16.90 -0.80 18.94
N LEU A 327 17.32 -2.01 19.34
CA LEU A 327 17.41 -3.15 18.42
C LEU A 327 16.07 -3.88 18.41
N LEU A 328 15.58 -4.18 17.22
CA LEU A 328 14.39 -5.00 17.00
C LEU A 328 14.78 -6.47 16.78
N THR A 329 14.12 -7.39 17.45
CA THR A 329 14.21 -8.84 17.22
C THR A 329 12.94 -9.55 17.72
N CYS A 330 12.89 -10.88 17.72
CA CYS A 330 11.77 -11.65 18.24
C CYS A 330 11.81 -11.81 19.77
N GLN A 331 10.64 -11.81 20.41
CA GLN A 331 10.49 -12.09 21.85
C GLN A 331 10.90 -13.51 22.19
N HIS A 332 10.61 -14.49 21.35
CA HIS A 332 11.02 -15.86 21.63
C HIS A 332 12.56 -16.04 21.67
N VAL A 333 13.33 -15.12 21.08
CA VAL A 333 14.79 -15.10 21.24
C VAL A 333 15.16 -14.73 22.68
N GLN A 334 14.48 -13.73 23.26
CA GLN A 334 14.66 -13.29 24.64
C GLN A 334 14.19 -14.33 25.66
N THR A 335 13.09 -15.03 25.41
CA THR A 335 12.55 -16.07 26.31
C THR A 335 13.21 -17.43 26.13
N GLY A 336 14.11 -17.55 25.16
CA GLY A 336 14.73 -18.81 24.83
C GLY A 336 13.75 -19.85 24.28
N GLY A 337 12.78 -19.42 23.48
CA GLY A 337 11.78 -20.26 22.82
C GLY A 337 10.60 -20.65 23.69
N ALA A 338 10.55 -20.17 24.93
CA ALA A 338 9.37 -20.30 25.78
C ALA A 338 8.25 -19.39 25.25
N TYR A 339 7.00 -19.87 25.33
CA TYR A 339 5.85 -19.03 24.97
C TYR A 339 5.52 -18.12 26.16
N ARG A 340 6.36 -17.09 26.35
CA ARG A 340 6.23 -16.14 27.45
C ARG A 340 5.96 -14.73 26.94
N ASN A 341 4.82 -14.19 27.36
CA ASN A 341 4.45 -12.81 27.10
C ASN A 341 4.83 -11.94 28.31
N ASP A 342 5.79 -11.03 28.14
CA ASP A 342 6.22 -10.12 29.21
C ASP A 342 5.31 -8.86 29.31
N GLY A 343 4.22 -8.79 28.52
CA GLY A 343 3.19 -7.75 28.63
C GLY A 343 3.60 -6.38 28.12
N GLY A 344 4.74 -6.28 27.40
CA GLY A 344 5.23 -5.04 26.82
C GLY A 344 6.50 -4.54 27.49
N ALA A 345 6.48 -3.33 28.05
CA ALA A 345 7.68 -2.70 28.60
C ALA A 345 8.13 -3.36 29.91
N PHE A 346 9.39 -3.78 29.98
CA PHE A 346 10.00 -4.31 31.20
C PHE A 346 11.48 -3.92 31.26
N ASN A 347 12.07 -3.98 32.45
CA ASN A 347 13.49 -3.72 32.63
C ASN A 347 14.24 -5.05 32.75
N GLY A 348 14.68 -5.59 31.60
CA GLY A 348 15.31 -6.91 31.57
C GLY A 348 16.82 -6.90 31.82
N GLY A 349 17.38 -8.10 31.75
CA GLY A 349 18.81 -8.35 31.86
C GLY A 349 19.63 -7.71 30.73
N PRO A 350 20.96 -7.69 30.87
CA PRO A 350 21.87 -7.18 29.85
C PRO A 350 21.80 -8.01 28.56
N VAL A 351 22.00 -7.34 27.45
CA VAL A 351 21.98 -7.93 26.11
C VAL A 351 23.33 -7.71 25.45
N HIS A 352 23.87 -8.81 24.95
CA HIS A 352 25.11 -8.80 24.20
C HIS A 352 24.77 -9.05 22.72
N VAL A 353 25.44 -8.31 21.86
CA VAL A 353 25.40 -8.54 20.41
C VAL A 353 26.78 -8.93 19.92
N ARG A 354 26.84 -9.93 19.04
CA ARG A 354 28.04 -10.23 18.27
C ARG A 354 27.96 -9.39 17.00
N ALA A 355 28.43 -8.15 17.06
CA ALA A 355 28.38 -7.26 15.91
C ALA A 355 29.57 -7.55 14.99
N GLY A 356 29.31 -8.01 13.76
CA GLY A 356 30.28 -8.16 12.69
C GLY A 356 30.89 -6.83 12.20
N LEU A 357 31.64 -6.15 13.05
CA LEU A 357 32.68 -5.21 12.65
C LEU A 357 34.03 -5.78 13.08
N SER A 358 34.54 -6.75 12.31
CA SER A 358 35.98 -6.95 12.08
C SER A 358 36.93 -6.99 13.30
N ASP A 359 36.44 -7.29 14.49
CA ASP A 359 37.26 -7.77 15.59
C ASP A 359 37.46 -9.27 15.31
N GLN A 360 38.66 -9.63 14.89
CA GLN A 360 39.06 -11.01 14.54
C GLN A 360 38.85 -12.03 15.68
N ASN A 361 38.40 -11.62 16.87
CA ASN A 361 38.27 -12.48 18.05
C ASN A 361 36.85 -12.96 18.35
N ASN A 362 35.84 -12.66 17.52
CA ASN A 362 34.49 -13.23 17.66
C ASN A 362 33.85 -12.94 19.04
N LYS A 363 34.22 -11.81 19.68
CA LYS A 363 33.83 -11.47 21.05
C LYS A 363 32.43 -10.87 21.10
N TRP A 364 31.66 -11.27 22.10
CA TRP A 364 30.38 -10.69 22.44
C TRP A 364 30.57 -9.31 23.08
N GLN A 365 29.89 -8.30 22.55
CA GLN A 365 29.93 -6.94 23.09
C GLN A 365 28.59 -6.60 23.72
N PHE A 366 28.64 -6.01 24.90
CA PHE A 366 27.45 -5.44 25.52
C PHE A 366 26.96 -4.26 24.67
N VAL A 367 25.67 -4.24 24.34
CA VAL A 367 25.09 -3.15 23.54
C VAL A 367 23.91 -2.46 24.20
N GLY A 368 23.25 -3.10 25.15
CA GLY A 368 22.04 -2.57 25.76
C GLY A 368 21.33 -3.55 26.67
N ARG A 369 20.08 -3.25 26.99
CA ARG A 369 19.24 -4.09 27.87
C ARG A 369 17.88 -4.32 27.24
N TRP A 370 17.29 -5.48 27.49
CA TRP A 370 15.90 -5.72 27.11
C TRP A 370 15.00 -4.67 27.74
N SER A 371 14.18 -4.01 26.93
CA SER A 371 13.28 -2.94 27.37
C SER A 371 11.83 -3.21 27.06
N PHE A 372 11.56 -4.15 26.14
CA PHE A 372 10.23 -4.47 25.67
C PHE A 372 10.17 -5.91 25.15
N GLY A 373 9.05 -6.58 25.35
CA GLY A 373 8.80 -7.92 24.86
C GLY A 373 7.31 -8.24 24.86
N LEU A 374 6.82 -8.70 23.72
CA LEU A 374 5.43 -9.05 23.53
C LEU A 374 5.33 -10.28 22.62
N LEU A 375 4.67 -11.31 23.14
CA LEU A 375 4.36 -12.53 22.40
C LEU A 375 2.85 -12.79 22.49
N THR A 376 2.17 -12.74 21.35
CA THR A 376 0.74 -12.98 21.20
C THR A 376 0.51 -13.86 19.98
N GLU A 377 -0.74 -14.22 19.70
CA GLU A 377 -1.07 -14.94 18.46
C GLU A 377 -0.67 -14.19 17.17
N ASN A 378 -0.51 -12.87 17.19
CA ASN A 378 -0.21 -12.08 15.98
C ASN A 378 1.19 -11.44 16.00
N LEU A 379 1.92 -11.54 17.11
CA LEU A 379 3.13 -10.76 17.35
C LEU A 379 4.14 -11.55 18.16
N ASP A 380 5.40 -11.39 17.80
CA ASP A 380 6.55 -11.94 18.51
C ASP A 380 7.71 -10.96 18.35
N VAL A 381 7.80 -10.03 19.30
CA VAL A 381 8.63 -8.84 19.17
C VAL A 381 9.28 -8.48 20.49
N ALA A 382 10.58 -8.20 20.45
CA ALA A 382 11.33 -7.66 21.56
C ALA A 382 12.18 -6.46 21.12
N LEU A 383 12.40 -5.54 22.06
CA LEU A 383 13.29 -4.41 21.89
C LEU A 383 14.42 -4.44 22.91
N VAL A 384 15.63 -4.12 22.44
CA VAL A 384 16.80 -3.86 23.27
C VAL A 384 17.09 -2.37 23.24
N LYS A 385 16.97 -1.69 24.37
CA LYS A 385 17.38 -0.28 24.48
C LYS A 385 18.91 -0.19 24.41
N LEU A 386 19.41 0.50 23.39
CA LEU A 386 20.84 0.66 23.18
C LEU A 386 21.44 1.61 24.23
N GLN A 387 22.54 1.17 24.84
CA GLN A 387 23.36 1.96 25.78
C GLN A 387 24.73 2.29 25.21
N VAL A 388 25.07 1.73 24.05
CA VAL A 388 26.26 2.07 23.27
C VAL A 388 25.85 2.61 21.91
N ALA A 389 26.62 3.55 21.38
CA ALA A 389 26.42 4.05 20.03
C ALA A 389 26.90 2.98 19.02
N LEU A 390 25.96 2.25 18.42
CA LEU A 390 26.27 1.42 17.27
C LEU A 390 26.32 2.30 16.02
N PRO A 391 27.32 2.14 15.13
CA PRO A 391 27.27 2.82 13.84
C PRO A 391 25.96 2.45 13.16
N THR A 392 25.27 3.44 12.60
CA THR A 392 24.15 3.20 11.68
C THR A 392 24.74 2.42 10.52
N GLN A 393 24.54 1.10 10.51
CA GLN A 393 24.85 0.33 9.30
C GLN A 393 24.06 0.96 8.16
N SER A 394 24.67 1.04 6.97
CA SER A 394 23.95 1.35 5.74
C SER A 394 22.97 0.21 5.49
N THR A 395 21.85 0.24 6.19
CA THR A 395 20.73 -0.65 5.97
C THR A 395 20.38 -0.55 4.49
N PRO A 396 20.15 -1.67 3.79
CA PRO A 396 19.98 -1.64 2.34
C PRO A 396 18.71 -0.91 1.91
N PHE A 397 17.85 -0.46 2.82
CA PHE A 397 16.50 -0.02 2.48
C PHE A 397 16.47 1.35 1.81
N SER A 398 15.59 1.46 0.82
CA SER A 398 15.41 2.67 0.00
C SER A 398 14.22 3.54 0.46
N SER A 399 13.35 2.99 1.30
CA SER A 399 12.03 3.55 1.61
C SER A 399 11.44 2.95 2.89
N LEU A 400 10.33 3.56 3.36
CA LEU A 400 9.57 3.09 4.52
C LEU A 400 8.96 1.70 4.27
N PRO A 401 8.73 0.91 5.33
CA PRO A 401 8.05 -0.37 5.21
C PRO A 401 6.66 -0.23 4.59
N ARG A 402 6.24 -1.24 3.84
CA ARG A 402 4.90 -1.31 3.24
C ARG A 402 4.19 -2.60 3.62
N ALA A 403 2.86 -2.59 3.56
CA ALA A 403 2.07 -3.80 3.64
C ALA A 403 2.33 -4.70 2.43
N VAL A 404 2.49 -6.00 2.68
CA VAL A 404 2.43 -7.04 1.65
C VAL A 404 0.95 -7.31 1.35
N THR A 405 0.64 -7.52 0.09
CA THR A 405 -0.72 -7.74 -0.41
C THR A 405 -0.78 -9.01 -1.23
N ALA A 406 -1.99 -9.50 -1.52
CA ALA A 406 -2.19 -10.59 -2.47
C ALA A 406 -1.61 -10.32 -3.88
N ALA A 407 -1.27 -9.07 -4.23
CA ALA A 407 -0.58 -8.78 -5.49
C ALA A 407 0.92 -9.12 -5.47
N ASP A 408 1.50 -9.33 -4.29
CA ASP A 408 2.91 -9.69 -4.09
C ASP A 408 3.16 -11.21 -4.21
N GLU A 409 2.13 -12.02 -3.99
CA GLU A 409 2.23 -13.48 -4.00
C GLU A 409 2.76 -14.01 -5.34
N PHE A 410 3.81 -14.83 -5.28
CA PHE A 410 4.58 -15.40 -6.39
C PHE A 410 5.15 -14.36 -7.37
N ARG A 411 5.18 -13.07 -6.99
CA ARG A 411 5.61 -11.96 -7.85
C ARG A 411 6.73 -11.14 -7.25
N THR A 412 6.65 -10.89 -5.95
CA THR A 412 7.61 -10.04 -5.24
C THR A 412 8.80 -10.88 -4.79
N PRO A 413 9.99 -10.73 -5.40
CA PRO A 413 11.19 -11.38 -4.92
C PRO A 413 11.56 -10.78 -3.57
N VAL A 414 11.97 -11.61 -2.64
CA VAL A 414 12.39 -11.19 -1.31
C VAL A 414 13.79 -11.66 -1.02
N THR A 415 14.47 -10.89 -0.21
CA THR A 415 15.77 -11.21 0.34
C THR A 415 15.69 -11.11 1.85
N MET A 416 16.35 -12.04 2.53
CA MET A 416 16.59 -11.93 3.97
C MET A 416 18.09 -11.91 4.25
N ILE A 417 18.43 -11.27 5.36
CA ILE A 417 19.78 -11.33 5.93
C ILE A 417 19.65 -12.02 7.27
N GLY A 418 19.70 -13.35 7.22
CA GLY A 418 19.77 -14.20 8.40
C GLY A 418 21.21 -14.35 8.84
N GLN A 419 21.41 -14.77 10.08
CA GLN A 419 22.75 -14.99 10.55
C GLN A 419 23.35 -16.33 10.21
N VAL A 420 22.51 -17.35 10.21
CA VAL A 420 22.95 -18.73 9.97
C VAL A 420 22.96 -18.93 8.48
N SER A 421 21.85 -18.56 7.84
CA SER A 421 21.71 -18.71 6.40
C SER A 421 22.40 -17.59 5.61
N GLY A 422 22.78 -16.48 6.25
CA GLY A 422 23.36 -15.34 5.55
C GLY A 422 22.34 -14.64 4.63
N LEU A 423 22.83 -14.13 3.50
CA LEU A 423 21.99 -13.54 2.46
C LEU A 423 21.26 -14.65 1.69
N GLN A 424 19.94 -14.70 1.82
CA GLN A 424 19.10 -15.68 1.13
C GLN A 424 18.00 -14.98 0.34
N SER A 425 17.57 -15.62 -0.76
CA SER A 425 16.53 -15.08 -1.63
C SER A 425 15.40 -16.08 -1.85
N GLY A 426 14.20 -15.53 -2.01
CA GLY A 426 12.96 -16.27 -2.26
C GLY A 426 11.90 -15.35 -2.85
N PHE A 427 10.63 -15.68 -2.62
CA PHE A 427 9.48 -14.86 -2.98
C PHE A 427 8.37 -14.99 -1.95
N ILE A 428 7.46 -14.02 -1.91
CA ILE A 428 6.25 -14.11 -1.09
C ILE A 428 5.35 -15.21 -1.66
N VAL A 429 4.95 -16.16 -0.82
CA VAL A 429 4.00 -17.23 -1.16
C VAL A 429 2.59 -16.85 -0.73
N ASN A 430 2.47 -16.21 0.44
CA ASN A 430 1.21 -15.78 1.01
C ASN A 430 1.45 -14.51 1.85
N ASP A 431 0.58 -13.52 1.72
CA ASP A 431 0.66 -12.25 2.45
C ASP A 431 0.17 -12.36 3.90
N GLN A 432 -0.66 -13.35 4.25
CA GLN A 432 -1.11 -13.60 5.62
C GLN A 432 -1.64 -15.04 5.82
N SER A 433 -1.11 -15.74 6.82
CA SER A 433 -1.64 -17.02 7.28
C SER A 433 -2.78 -16.87 8.31
N ASP A 434 -3.76 -17.77 8.32
CA ASP A 434 -4.87 -17.69 9.29
C ASP A 434 -4.47 -18.13 10.70
N SER A 435 -4.02 -19.39 10.84
CA SER A 435 -3.51 -19.95 12.09
C SER A 435 -2.53 -21.08 11.79
N VAL A 436 -1.27 -20.88 12.18
CA VAL A 436 -0.17 -21.80 11.96
C VAL A 436 0.32 -22.28 13.34
N PRO A 437 0.31 -23.59 13.62
CA PRO A 437 0.82 -24.11 14.88
C PRO A 437 2.35 -23.99 14.89
N PHE A 438 2.91 -23.34 15.90
CA PHE A 438 4.36 -23.27 16.11
C PHE A 438 4.76 -24.08 17.34
N GLN A 439 5.84 -24.84 17.21
CA GLN A 439 6.43 -25.55 18.34
C GLN A 439 7.31 -24.59 19.16
N PHE A 440 6.81 -24.18 20.33
CA PHE A 440 7.57 -23.53 21.39
C PHE A 440 8.15 -24.58 22.35
N LYS A 441 9.06 -24.16 23.24
CA LYS A 441 9.63 -25.03 24.27
C LYS A 441 8.56 -25.58 25.23
N ASP A 442 7.54 -24.77 25.51
CA ASP A 442 6.51 -25.09 26.52
C ASP A 442 5.22 -25.66 25.90
N GLY A 443 5.19 -25.86 24.58
CA GLY A 443 4.03 -26.42 23.88
C GLY A 443 3.85 -25.89 22.46
N VAL A 444 2.77 -26.33 21.83
CA VAL A 444 2.37 -25.85 20.50
C VAL A 444 1.43 -24.66 20.67
N GLN A 445 1.70 -23.56 19.98
CA GLN A 445 0.90 -22.34 20.06
C GLN A 445 0.54 -21.83 18.68
N PRO A 446 -0.71 -21.38 18.46
CA PRO A 446 -1.13 -20.85 17.17
C PRO A 446 -0.58 -19.43 16.96
N LEU A 447 -0.01 -19.19 15.79
CA LEU A 447 0.36 -17.86 15.32
C LEU A 447 -0.41 -17.53 14.05
N ARG A 448 -0.75 -16.25 13.87
CA ARG A 448 -1.68 -15.75 12.87
C ARG A 448 -1.09 -14.55 12.14
N LYS A 449 -1.64 -14.27 10.96
CA LYS A 449 -1.29 -13.14 10.09
C LYS A 449 0.19 -13.08 9.74
N LEU A 450 0.82 -14.24 9.55
CA LEU A 450 2.23 -14.33 9.17
C LEU A 450 2.38 -14.19 7.66
N LEU A 451 3.43 -13.50 7.23
CA LEU A 451 3.96 -13.61 5.88
C LEU A 451 4.56 -15.00 5.70
N VAL A 452 4.27 -15.61 4.56
CA VAL A 452 4.85 -16.88 4.16
C VAL A 452 5.72 -16.63 2.95
N ALA A 453 6.98 -17.04 3.02
CA ALA A 453 7.92 -16.95 1.92
C ALA A 453 8.58 -18.31 1.69
N ALA A 454 8.98 -18.57 0.45
CA ALA A 454 9.73 -19.77 0.09
C ALA A 454 10.68 -19.47 -1.06
N ARG A 455 11.54 -20.44 -1.38
CA ARG A 455 12.28 -20.50 -2.64
C ARG A 455 11.85 -21.73 -3.44
N PHE A 456 12.00 -21.65 -4.76
CA PHE A 456 11.87 -22.83 -5.61
C PHE A 456 13.18 -23.60 -5.60
N THR A 457 13.11 -24.91 -5.42
CA THR A 457 14.21 -25.83 -5.72
C THR A 457 13.98 -26.49 -7.07
N ASP A 458 14.92 -27.33 -7.50
CA ASP A 458 14.75 -28.17 -8.67
C ASP A 458 13.40 -28.92 -8.62
N GLY A 459 12.66 -28.87 -9.73
CA GLY A 459 11.35 -29.49 -9.84
C GLY A 459 10.16 -28.69 -9.28
N MET A 460 10.28 -27.37 -9.13
CA MET A 460 9.20 -26.47 -8.65
C MET A 460 8.71 -26.77 -7.23
N LYS A 461 9.49 -27.52 -6.45
CA LYS A 461 9.21 -27.75 -5.03
C LYS A 461 9.54 -26.49 -4.23
N LEU A 462 8.71 -26.20 -3.24
CA LEU A 462 8.90 -25.10 -2.30
C LEU A 462 9.76 -25.56 -1.14
N GLU A 463 10.72 -24.72 -0.76
CA GLU A 463 11.60 -24.93 0.39
C GLU A 463 11.73 -23.63 1.19
N LYS A 464 11.89 -23.75 2.52
CA LYS A 464 12.32 -22.62 3.33
C LYS A 464 13.71 -22.14 2.89
N PHE A 465 13.99 -20.86 3.14
CA PHE A 465 15.33 -20.29 2.94
C PHE A 465 15.87 -19.63 4.21
N SER A 466 15.22 -19.88 5.34
CA SER A 466 15.73 -19.54 6.67
C SER A 466 16.05 -20.79 7.46
N ASP A 467 16.89 -20.66 8.49
CA ASP A 467 17.25 -21.77 9.37
C ASP A 467 17.33 -21.34 10.84
N HIS A 468 17.50 -22.32 11.72
CA HIS A 468 17.61 -22.09 13.17
C HIS A 468 18.73 -21.08 13.46
N GLY A 469 18.39 -20.01 14.20
CA GLY A 469 19.21 -18.83 14.49
C GLY A 469 18.82 -17.59 13.68
N ASP A 470 18.03 -17.73 12.60
CA ASP A 470 17.57 -16.61 11.78
C ASP A 470 16.34 -15.87 12.34
N SER A 471 15.81 -16.28 13.50
CA SER A 471 14.71 -15.56 14.15
C SER A 471 15.08 -14.11 14.45
N GLY A 472 14.27 -13.18 13.98
CA GLY A 472 14.54 -11.75 14.02
C GLY A 472 15.20 -11.22 12.74
N ALA A 473 15.53 -12.05 11.75
CA ALA A 473 16.10 -11.57 10.49
C ALA A 473 15.11 -10.69 9.73
N ILE A 474 15.60 -9.62 9.10
CA ILE A 474 14.78 -8.77 8.26
C ILE A 474 14.51 -9.42 6.91
N LEU A 475 13.25 -9.41 6.48
CA LEU A 475 12.80 -9.79 5.15
C LEU A 475 12.42 -8.52 4.39
N TYR A 476 13.00 -8.31 3.21
CA TYR A 476 12.74 -7.13 2.38
C TYR A 476 12.58 -7.48 0.90
N ASP A 477 11.92 -6.60 0.16
CA ASP A 477 11.74 -6.70 -1.29
C ASP A 477 13.10 -6.60 -1.99
N ALA A 478 13.50 -7.62 -2.74
CA ALA A 478 14.83 -7.69 -3.33
C ALA A 478 15.07 -6.60 -4.40
N THR A 479 13.99 -6.12 -5.04
CA THR A 479 14.05 -5.11 -6.11
C THR A 479 14.00 -3.70 -5.52
N THR A 480 12.99 -3.42 -4.71
CA THR A 480 12.77 -2.08 -4.18
C THR A 480 13.57 -1.81 -2.91
N ARG A 481 14.04 -2.86 -2.23
CA ARG A 481 14.67 -2.80 -0.90
C ARG A 481 13.73 -2.25 0.18
N VAL A 482 12.42 -2.39 0.01
CA VAL A 482 11.44 -2.04 1.05
C VAL A 482 11.38 -3.15 2.11
N PRO A 483 11.44 -2.84 3.42
CA PRO A 483 11.23 -3.85 4.47
C PRO A 483 9.79 -4.39 4.43
N LEU A 484 9.64 -5.71 4.51
CA LEU A 484 8.36 -6.40 4.41
C LEU A 484 8.00 -7.14 5.69
N GLY A 485 8.96 -7.82 6.33
CA GLY A 485 8.71 -8.56 7.56
C GLY A 485 9.95 -8.88 8.40
N MET A 486 9.71 -9.52 9.54
CA MET A 486 10.73 -10.04 10.45
C MET A 486 10.56 -11.55 10.58
N VAL A 487 11.56 -12.33 10.16
CA VAL A 487 11.56 -13.80 10.20
C VAL A 487 11.39 -14.29 11.63
N MET A 488 10.57 -15.31 11.82
CA MET A 488 10.29 -15.89 13.13
C MET A 488 10.61 -17.39 13.19
N GLY A 489 10.44 -18.10 12.09
CA GLY A 489 10.68 -19.54 12.04
C GLY A 489 10.39 -20.14 10.68
N GLY A 490 10.26 -21.46 10.63
CA GLY A 490 10.12 -22.17 9.38
C GLY A 490 9.58 -23.59 9.52
N SER A 491 9.08 -24.10 8.40
CA SER A 491 8.77 -25.51 8.12
C SER A 491 9.67 -25.96 6.96
N PRO A 492 9.76 -27.25 6.61
CA PRO A 492 10.56 -27.70 5.46
C PRO A 492 10.29 -26.90 4.17
N GLU A 493 9.05 -26.47 3.95
CA GLU A 493 8.62 -25.79 2.73
C GLU A 493 8.62 -24.26 2.83
N TYR A 494 8.52 -23.69 4.04
CA TYR A 494 8.22 -22.25 4.21
C TYR A 494 9.04 -21.58 5.30
N THR A 495 9.44 -20.35 5.01
CA THR A 495 9.90 -19.35 5.96
C THR A 495 8.72 -18.48 6.38
N PHE A 496 8.52 -18.29 7.69
CA PHE A 496 7.46 -17.45 8.23
C PHE A 496 8.03 -16.16 8.83
N ALA A 497 7.36 -15.04 8.58
CA ALA A 497 7.75 -13.73 9.07
C ALA A 497 6.55 -12.92 9.57
N ILE A 498 6.76 -12.03 10.54
CA ILE A 498 5.77 -11.07 11.00
C ILE A 498 5.78 -9.88 10.03
N PRO A 499 4.65 -9.44 9.46
CA PRO A 499 4.61 -8.26 8.61
C PRO A 499 5.09 -7.01 9.36
N PHE A 500 5.97 -6.22 8.74
CA PHE A 500 6.47 -4.97 9.33
C PHE A 500 5.36 -3.94 9.54
N ASP A 501 4.35 -3.94 8.67
CA ASP A 501 3.17 -3.08 8.82
C ASP A 501 2.42 -3.37 10.13
N THR A 502 2.32 -4.64 10.51
CA THR A 502 1.73 -5.07 11.79
C THR A 502 2.57 -4.61 12.98
N LEU A 503 3.90 -4.67 12.86
CA LEU A 503 4.82 -4.19 13.91
C LEU A 503 4.71 -2.67 14.11
N LEU A 504 4.88 -1.89 13.03
CA LEU A 504 5.00 -0.43 13.08
C LEU A 504 3.68 0.31 13.19
N ARG A 505 2.56 -0.20 12.66
CA ARG A 505 1.25 0.43 12.90
C ARG A 505 0.61 0.00 14.22
N GLY A 506 1.02 -1.15 14.74
CA GLY A 506 0.57 -1.66 16.02
C GLY A 506 1.46 -1.17 17.15
N VAL A 507 2.22 -2.12 17.71
CA VAL A 507 2.92 -1.96 18.99
C VAL A 507 4.11 -1.00 18.91
N LEU A 508 4.64 -0.76 17.71
CA LEU A 508 5.80 0.09 17.47
C LEU A 508 5.44 1.41 16.76
N SER A 509 4.22 1.94 16.92
CA SER A 509 3.76 3.20 16.28
C SER A 509 4.62 4.42 16.57
N ASP A 510 5.27 4.44 17.73
CA ASP A 510 6.15 5.51 18.19
C ASP A 510 7.60 5.36 17.70
N TYR A 511 7.88 4.34 16.91
CA TYR A 511 9.20 4.01 16.40
C TYR A 511 9.25 4.18 14.87
N GLU A 512 10.46 4.39 14.37
CA GLU A 512 10.80 4.39 12.95
C GLU A 512 12.12 3.67 12.75
N ILE A 513 12.38 3.16 11.54
CA ILE A 513 13.67 2.54 11.23
C ILE A 513 14.72 3.65 11.22
N ASP A 514 15.78 3.44 11.99
CA ASP A 514 16.87 4.40 12.15
C ASP A 514 17.77 4.38 10.90
N GLN A 515 17.38 5.19 9.91
CA GLN A 515 18.17 5.42 8.70
C GLN A 515 18.60 6.89 8.63
N PRO A 516 19.88 7.19 8.37
CA PRO A 516 20.36 8.55 8.29
C PRO A 516 19.82 9.33 7.06
N ASN A 517 19.30 8.63 6.05
CA ASN A 517 18.96 9.20 4.74
C ASN A 517 17.48 9.04 4.31
N LEU A 518 16.58 8.53 5.16
CA LEU A 518 15.15 8.53 4.84
C LEU A 518 14.54 9.91 5.15
N PRO A 519 13.71 10.49 4.26
CA PRO A 519 12.91 11.64 4.60
C PRO A 519 12.02 11.27 5.79
N ILE A 520 12.07 12.08 6.85
CA ILE A 520 11.22 11.94 8.03
C ILE A 520 9.77 12.06 7.55
N ALA A 521 8.96 11.03 7.82
CA ALA A 521 7.59 10.89 7.34
C ALA A 521 6.59 11.73 8.14
#